data_AF-A0A1T5GWC4-F1
#
_entry.id   AF-A0A1T5GWC4-F1
#
_cell.length_a   1.000
_cell.length_b   1.000
_cell.length_c   1.000
_cell.angle_alpha   90.00
_cell.angle_beta   90.00
_cell.angle_gamma   90.00
#
_symmetry.space_group_name_H-M   'P 1'
#
loop_
_entity.id
_entity.type
_entity.pdbx_description
1 polymer ?
#
loop_
_entity_poly.entity_id
_entity_poly.type
_entity_poly.pdbx_seq_one_letter_code
_entity_poly.pdbx_strand_id
1 'polypeptide(L)'
;MSPGGIARAVLRSGALVLLMSAATAPGASSAAPPPVAARHPMTVTVYKGDFATVNSFIFSNGRSLVVMDVQRKAAEARKLAAAIKAMKLPLTHILISHGHTDHFTGMAVFREAFPDARIVVANQDIKADIERYAVYMDSGGETGAEPPLDPALKPKTAAHPDGFDYDRNIEVLASPTLEMVGGGTLQLDTDHMRAEAPHITTVYSPDLNALFLSDLGYNGVHFWMGDDISRADLLDWRAELLRMKARYARLNPIVYPGHGDPSDMRIFDPSVRYIDDFLRVTAAAKTPEEAMAKMVALYPGYKQADFFLKYSAMEHVPVRPTTVGHRAETGWRAKVRALAAAEFRNPAWGYSHSARDYALARQLARADGVRLDDDVLFAAAWLHDMAAFPKWEAAGVDHADRAADTVDTILKGSGFPEGKIDAVRAAIRTHMFDRDPRTPEALYLHDADALDWLGAVGVARVMALADAQGGKPDGPDVVKMLEDNLAKVPARVLSPAGKALTPGRKAELDAFLRQLKAETEDLATL
;
A
#
# COMPACT_ATOMS: atom_id res chain seq x y z
N MET A 1 75.35 18.93 -28.72
CA MET A 1 74.22 18.09 -28.27
C MET A 1 73.30 17.97 -29.47
N SER A 2 73.42 16.87 -30.21
CA SER A 2 72.91 16.77 -31.59
C SER A 2 71.63 15.94 -31.74
N PRO A 3 70.88 16.15 -32.84
CA PRO A 3 69.45 15.86 -32.99
C PRO A 3 69.13 14.76 -34.02
N GLY A 4 67.83 14.50 -34.23
CA GLY A 4 67.26 13.82 -35.40
C GLY A 4 67.06 12.29 -35.24
N GLY A 5 66.07 11.62 -35.83
CA GLY A 5 65.02 11.97 -36.78
C GLY A 5 64.36 10.67 -37.32
N ILE A 6 63.07 10.77 -37.66
CA ILE A 6 62.36 10.19 -38.82
C ILE A 6 62.40 8.65 -39.11
N ALA A 7 61.20 8.05 -38.96
CA ALA A 7 60.44 7.11 -39.82
C ALA A 7 61.01 5.79 -40.44
N ARG A 8 60.16 4.75 -40.25
CA ARG A 8 59.73 3.62 -41.14
C ARG A 8 60.76 2.89 -42.02
N ALA A 9 60.81 1.57 -41.86
CA ALA A 9 60.77 0.61 -42.98
C ALA A 9 60.37 -0.81 -42.52
N VAL A 10 59.46 -1.43 -43.28
CA VAL A 10 59.14 -2.86 -43.26
C VAL A 10 59.97 -3.52 -44.36
N LEU A 11 60.64 -4.65 -44.09
CA LEU A 11 60.83 -5.72 -45.08
C LEU A 11 61.26 -7.07 -44.45
N ARG A 12 60.77 -8.11 -45.13
CA ARG A 12 60.77 -9.55 -44.87
C ARG A 12 62.15 -10.21 -44.76
N SER A 13 62.19 -11.37 -44.09
CA SER A 13 62.55 -12.72 -44.62
C SER A 13 63.47 -13.51 -43.68
N GLY A 14 63.14 -14.79 -43.45
CA GLY A 14 64.04 -15.76 -42.82
C GLY A 14 63.32 -16.95 -42.20
N ALA A 15 63.14 -18.02 -42.98
CA ALA A 15 62.63 -19.30 -42.52
C ALA A 15 63.71 -20.11 -41.79
N LEU A 16 63.33 -20.84 -40.74
CA LEU A 16 64.04 -22.06 -40.34
C LEU A 16 63.02 -23.06 -39.76
N VAL A 17 62.85 -24.17 -40.47
CA VAL A 17 62.07 -25.34 -40.08
C VAL A 17 63.00 -26.28 -39.31
N LEU A 18 62.59 -26.76 -38.13
CA LEU A 18 63.13 -28.00 -37.57
C LEU A 18 62.00 -28.81 -36.91
N LEU A 19 61.85 -30.05 -37.37
CA LEU A 19 60.89 -31.05 -36.93
C LEU A 19 61.19 -31.54 -35.51
N MET A 20 60.14 -31.80 -34.71
CA MET A 20 60.18 -32.79 -33.64
C MET A 20 58.88 -33.62 -33.58
N SER A 21 59.08 -34.93 -33.44
CA SER A 21 58.14 -36.03 -33.62
C SER A 21 56.96 -36.07 -32.64
N ALA A 22 55.85 -36.58 -33.14
CA ALA A 22 54.67 -36.97 -32.38
C ALA A 22 54.93 -38.19 -31.48
N ALA A 23 54.52 -38.09 -30.22
CA ALA A 23 54.30 -39.22 -29.33
C ALA A 23 52.80 -39.27 -29.00
N THR A 24 52.12 -40.33 -29.45
CA THR A 24 50.69 -40.60 -29.23
C THR A 24 50.46 -41.17 -27.84
N ALA A 25 49.73 -40.45 -26.99
CA ALA A 25 49.16 -40.97 -25.75
C ALA A 25 47.84 -41.73 -26.05
N PRO A 26 47.50 -42.80 -25.31
CA PRO A 26 46.27 -43.55 -25.54
C PRO A 26 45.04 -42.76 -25.10
N GLY A 27 44.03 -42.73 -25.96
CA GLY A 27 42.79 -41.99 -25.78
C GLY A 27 41.98 -42.48 -24.58
N ALA A 28 41.69 -41.56 -23.66
CA ALA A 28 40.63 -41.75 -22.68
C ALA A 28 39.28 -41.77 -23.43
N SER A 29 38.58 -42.90 -23.33
CA SER A 29 37.19 -43.03 -23.79
C SER A 29 36.33 -41.97 -23.11
N SER A 30 35.81 -41.00 -23.86
CA SER A 30 34.82 -40.06 -23.32
C SER A 30 33.52 -40.82 -23.14
N ALA A 31 33.20 -41.19 -21.91
CA ALA A 31 31.87 -41.66 -21.58
C ALA A 31 30.87 -40.58 -21.99
N ALA A 32 29.90 -40.95 -22.83
CA ALA A 32 28.82 -40.06 -23.22
C ALA A 32 28.14 -39.52 -21.95
N PRO A 33 27.79 -38.22 -21.89
CA PRO A 33 27.01 -37.70 -20.79
C PRO A 33 25.73 -38.53 -20.65
N PRO A 34 25.25 -38.80 -19.42
CA PRO A 34 24.02 -39.55 -19.21
C PRO A 34 22.90 -38.88 -20.02
N PRO A 35 21.96 -39.65 -20.58
CA PRO A 35 20.87 -39.08 -21.35
C PRO A 35 20.14 -38.07 -20.46
N VAL A 36 20.10 -36.81 -20.92
CA VAL A 36 19.28 -35.78 -20.29
C VAL A 36 17.86 -36.32 -20.31
N ALA A 37 17.34 -36.66 -19.13
CA ALA A 37 15.98 -37.16 -19.00
C ALA A 37 15.06 -36.20 -19.77
N ALA A 38 14.23 -36.73 -20.66
CA ALA A 38 13.35 -35.93 -21.49
C ALA A 38 12.53 -35.00 -20.57
N ARG A 39 12.84 -33.69 -20.64
CA ARG A 39 12.08 -32.66 -19.92
C ARG A 39 10.65 -32.75 -20.43
N HIS A 40 9.73 -33.04 -19.53
CA HIS A 40 8.32 -32.97 -19.86
C HIS A 40 7.99 -31.48 -20.10
N PRO A 41 7.22 -31.16 -21.15
CA PRO A 41 6.89 -29.77 -21.42
C PRO A 41 6.13 -29.17 -20.23
N MET A 42 6.57 -27.99 -19.80
CA MET A 42 5.86 -27.20 -18.80
C MET A 42 4.46 -26.86 -19.31
N THR A 43 3.48 -26.87 -18.42
CA THR A 43 2.11 -26.45 -18.68
C THR A 43 1.61 -25.58 -17.53
N VAL A 44 0.64 -24.72 -17.82
CA VAL A 44 -0.06 -23.93 -16.80
C VAL A 44 -1.57 -24.07 -16.97
N THR A 45 -2.26 -24.32 -15.86
CA THR A 45 -3.74 -24.30 -15.78
C THR A 45 -4.17 -23.08 -14.99
N VAL A 46 -5.09 -22.28 -15.54
CA VAL A 46 -5.69 -21.15 -14.84
C VAL A 46 -6.97 -21.60 -14.15
N TYR A 47 -7.04 -21.43 -12.84
CA TYR A 47 -8.27 -21.60 -12.07
C TYR A 47 -8.82 -20.22 -11.72
N LYS A 48 -10.09 -19.96 -12.04
CA LYS A 48 -10.74 -18.66 -11.81
C LYS A 48 -11.67 -18.76 -10.62
N GLY A 49 -11.46 -17.90 -9.63
CA GLY A 49 -12.35 -17.78 -8.48
C GLY A 49 -13.66 -17.10 -8.84
N ASP A 50 -14.75 -17.54 -8.20
CA ASP A 50 -16.04 -16.86 -8.31
C ASP A 50 -16.04 -15.52 -7.55
N PHE A 51 -15.43 -15.50 -6.36
CA PHE A 51 -15.32 -14.31 -5.51
C PHE A 51 -14.08 -13.49 -5.86
N ALA A 52 -14.21 -12.16 -5.94
CA ALA A 52 -13.15 -11.22 -6.36
C ALA A 52 -12.52 -11.52 -7.74
N THR A 53 -12.97 -12.55 -8.46
CA THR A 53 -12.44 -12.97 -9.77
C THR A 53 -10.93 -13.22 -9.79
N VAL A 54 -10.36 -13.65 -8.66
CA VAL A 54 -8.93 -13.92 -8.51
C VAL A 54 -8.52 -15.20 -9.25
N ASN A 55 -7.40 -15.15 -9.94
CA ASN A 55 -6.82 -16.28 -10.65
C ASN A 55 -5.80 -17.01 -9.76
N SER A 56 -5.85 -18.34 -9.80
CA SER A 56 -4.76 -19.20 -9.33
C SER A 56 -4.10 -19.88 -10.53
N PHE A 57 -2.78 -20.03 -10.49
CA PHE A 57 -2.02 -20.66 -11.57
C PHE A 57 -1.39 -21.97 -11.11
N ILE A 58 -1.74 -23.07 -11.77
CA ILE A 58 -1.19 -24.39 -11.47
C ILE A 58 -0.15 -24.73 -12.53
N PHE A 59 1.12 -24.64 -12.17
CA PHE A 59 2.26 -25.03 -12.99
C PHE A 59 2.50 -26.52 -12.87
N SER A 60 2.70 -27.19 -14.00
CA SER A 60 2.99 -28.62 -14.04
C SER A 60 4.09 -28.94 -15.05
N ASN A 61 5.04 -29.75 -14.62
CA ASN A 61 6.05 -30.39 -15.47
C ASN A 61 5.74 -31.89 -15.66
N GLY A 62 4.53 -32.35 -15.36
CA GLY A 62 4.16 -33.78 -15.40
C GLY A 62 4.77 -34.66 -14.30
N ARG A 63 5.58 -34.10 -13.39
CA ARG A 63 6.19 -34.80 -12.24
C ARG A 63 5.85 -34.17 -10.90
N SER A 64 5.68 -32.86 -10.85
CA SER A 64 5.26 -32.10 -9.69
C SER A 64 4.44 -30.88 -10.09
N LEU A 65 3.76 -30.31 -9.10
CA LEU A 65 2.96 -29.11 -9.23
C LEU A 65 3.52 -28.00 -8.34
N VAL A 66 3.35 -26.77 -8.82
CA VAL A 66 3.40 -25.54 -8.03
C VAL A 66 2.09 -24.82 -8.27
N VAL A 67 1.45 -24.33 -7.21
CA VAL A 67 0.31 -23.43 -7.33
C VAL A 67 0.75 -22.02 -6.92
N MET A 68 0.37 -21.02 -7.70
CA MET A 68 0.50 -19.62 -7.36
C MET A 68 -0.87 -19.05 -7.00
N ASP A 69 -0.96 -18.48 -5.81
CA ASP A 69 -2.15 -17.92 -5.16
C ASP A 69 -3.27 -18.95 -4.95
N VAL A 70 -3.95 -18.88 -3.81
CA VAL A 70 -4.81 -19.97 -3.30
C VAL A 70 -6.24 -19.55 -3.02
N GLN A 71 -6.70 -18.50 -3.70
CA GLN A 71 -8.08 -18.00 -3.61
C GLN A 71 -8.41 -17.37 -2.27
N ARG A 72 -9.53 -16.64 -2.28
CA ARG A 72 -10.05 -15.96 -1.08
C ARG A 72 -10.84 -16.87 -0.14
N LYS A 73 -11.96 -17.38 -0.65
CA LYS A 73 -12.95 -18.04 0.21
C LYS A 73 -12.53 -19.48 0.43
N ALA A 74 -12.65 -19.98 1.66
CA ALA A 74 -12.34 -21.36 1.98
C ALA A 74 -13.10 -22.36 1.08
N ALA A 75 -14.34 -22.06 0.68
CA ALA A 75 -15.09 -22.86 -0.28
C ALA A 75 -14.41 -22.94 -1.67
N GLU A 76 -13.92 -21.81 -2.20
CA GLU A 76 -13.19 -21.74 -3.47
C GLU A 76 -11.82 -22.41 -3.37
N ALA A 77 -11.09 -22.16 -2.28
CA ALA A 77 -9.82 -22.83 -2.00
C ALA A 77 -9.98 -24.37 -1.94
N ARG A 78 -11.08 -24.89 -1.37
CA ARG A 78 -11.39 -26.33 -1.35
C ARG A 78 -11.64 -26.88 -2.75
N LYS A 79 -12.36 -26.14 -3.61
CA LYS A 79 -12.57 -26.53 -5.01
C LYS A 79 -11.24 -26.56 -5.78
N LEU A 80 -10.39 -25.55 -5.61
CA LEU A 80 -9.05 -25.51 -6.21
C LEU A 80 -8.17 -26.68 -5.71
N ALA A 81 -8.16 -26.93 -4.39
CA ALA A 81 -7.43 -28.05 -3.81
C ALA A 81 -7.92 -29.40 -4.36
N ALA A 82 -9.22 -29.57 -4.56
CA ALA A 82 -9.78 -30.76 -5.19
C ALA A 82 -9.34 -30.90 -6.66
N ALA A 83 -9.31 -29.80 -7.42
CA ALA A 83 -8.82 -29.79 -8.79
C ALA A 83 -7.34 -30.21 -8.87
N ILE A 84 -6.50 -29.70 -7.97
CA ILE A 84 -5.08 -30.09 -7.88
C ILE A 84 -4.93 -31.57 -7.50
N LYS A 85 -5.71 -32.08 -6.53
CA LYS A 85 -5.69 -33.51 -6.16
C LYS A 85 -6.07 -34.41 -7.34
N ALA A 86 -7.03 -33.98 -8.17
CA ALA A 86 -7.46 -34.73 -9.34
C ALA A 86 -6.36 -34.87 -10.41
N MET A 87 -5.34 -34.00 -10.41
CA MET A 87 -4.18 -34.10 -11.30
C MET A 87 -3.23 -35.25 -10.95
N LYS A 88 -3.35 -35.84 -9.75
CA LYS A 88 -2.54 -36.99 -9.28
C LYS A 88 -1.02 -36.78 -9.37
N LEU A 89 -0.57 -35.54 -9.19
CA LEU A 89 0.83 -35.15 -9.11
C LEU A 89 1.11 -34.50 -7.76
N PRO A 90 2.32 -34.64 -7.20
CA PRO A 90 2.67 -34.05 -5.92
C PRO A 90 2.72 -32.51 -6.04
N LEU A 91 1.93 -31.82 -5.21
CA LEU A 91 2.06 -30.39 -5.00
C LEU A 91 3.26 -30.14 -4.08
N THR A 92 4.27 -29.44 -4.59
CA THR A 92 5.53 -29.21 -3.85
C THR A 92 5.58 -27.82 -3.22
N HIS A 93 5.05 -26.81 -3.91
CA HIS A 93 5.08 -25.44 -3.46
C HIS A 93 3.72 -24.75 -3.68
N ILE A 94 3.39 -23.87 -2.74
CA ILE A 94 2.30 -22.90 -2.78
C ILE A 94 2.98 -21.54 -2.76
N LEU A 95 3.15 -20.92 -3.93
CA LEU A 95 3.72 -19.59 -4.06
C LEU A 95 2.64 -18.54 -3.80
N ILE A 96 2.83 -17.67 -2.83
CA ILE A 96 1.94 -16.52 -2.61
C ILE A 96 2.61 -15.28 -3.21
N SER A 97 1.89 -14.60 -4.11
CA SER A 97 2.44 -13.51 -4.89
C SER A 97 2.62 -12.21 -4.09
N HIS A 98 1.65 -11.86 -3.24
CA HIS A 98 1.65 -10.63 -2.45
C HIS A 98 0.65 -10.67 -1.28
N GLY A 99 0.55 -9.57 -0.54
CA GLY A 99 -0.15 -9.44 0.72
C GLY A 99 -1.68 -9.30 0.67
N HIS A 100 -2.35 -9.41 -0.48
CA HIS A 100 -3.80 -9.27 -0.53
C HIS A 100 -4.58 -10.56 -0.27
N THR A 101 -5.70 -10.40 0.43
CA THR A 101 -6.37 -11.54 1.06
C THR A 101 -6.92 -12.55 0.08
N ASP A 102 -7.33 -12.14 -1.11
CA ASP A 102 -7.82 -13.06 -2.12
C ASP A 102 -6.73 -13.94 -2.74
N HIS A 103 -5.46 -13.63 -2.50
CA HIS A 103 -4.33 -14.44 -2.93
C HIS A 103 -3.88 -15.45 -1.86
N PHE A 104 -3.87 -15.07 -0.58
CA PHE A 104 -3.29 -15.90 0.47
C PHE A 104 -4.28 -16.61 1.39
N THR A 105 -5.54 -16.17 1.49
CA THR A 105 -6.42 -16.70 2.56
C THR A 105 -6.80 -18.17 2.38
N GLY A 106 -6.73 -18.74 1.18
CA GLY A 106 -6.86 -20.19 1.00
C GLY A 106 -5.75 -21.04 1.66
N MET A 107 -4.67 -20.44 2.19
CA MET A 107 -3.54 -21.18 2.78
C MET A 107 -3.94 -22.14 3.89
N ALA A 108 -4.93 -21.81 4.73
CA ALA A 108 -5.39 -22.71 5.78
C ALA A 108 -5.96 -24.02 5.20
N VAL A 109 -6.77 -23.92 4.14
CA VAL A 109 -7.32 -25.08 3.42
C VAL A 109 -6.19 -25.88 2.77
N PHE A 110 -5.22 -25.19 2.18
CA PHE A 110 -4.10 -25.85 1.50
C PHE A 110 -3.16 -26.55 2.47
N ARG A 111 -2.93 -26.01 3.67
CA ARG A 111 -2.11 -26.64 4.70
C ARG A 111 -2.72 -27.96 5.17
N GLU A 112 -4.04 -28.01 5.30
CA GLU A 112 -4.77 -29.24 5.60
C GLU A 112 -4.75 -30.22 4.42
N ALA A 113 -4.98 -29.72 3.20
CA ALA A 113 -5.11 -30.56 2.01
C ALA A 113 -3.78 -31.12 1.50
N PHE A 114 -2.67 -30.40 1.72
CA PHE A 114 -1.31 -30.68 1.23
C PHE A 114 -0.25 -30.37 2.31
N PRO A 115 -0.17 -31.16 3.40
CA PRO A 115 0.71 -30.88 4.53
C PRO A 115 2.21 -30.91 4.21
N ASP A 116 2.60 -31.55 3.11
CA ASP A 116 3.99 -31.63 2.65
C ASP A 116 4.37 -30.49 1.68
N ALA A 117 3.38 -29.75 1.16
CA ALA A 117 3.64 -28.61 0.29
C ALA A 117 4.16 -27.42 1.10
N ARG A 118 5.23 -26.79 0.60
CA ARG A 118 5.84 -25.60 1.22
C ARG A 118 5.08 -24.36 0.77
N ILE A 119 4.60 -23.57 1.72
CA ILE A 119 4.07 -22.24 1.44
C ILE A 119 5.27 -21.30 1.37
N VAL A 120 5.44 -20.64 0.23
CA VAL A 120 6.63 -19.84 -0.07
C VAL A 120 6.28 -18.45 -0.59
N VAL A 121 7.16 -17.50 -0.32
CA VAL A 121 7.14 -16.15 -0.89
C VAL A 121 8.53 -15.79 -1.42
N ALA A 122 8.59 -14.82 -2.33
CA ALA A 122 9.85 -14.44 -2.98
C ALA A 122 10.83 -13.71 -2.07
N ASN A 123 10.35 -12.93 -1.08
CA ASN A 123 11.19 -12.15 -0.18
C ASN A 123 10.53 -11.92 1.19
N GLN A 124 11.29 -11.32 2.12
CA GLN A 124 10.83 -11.05 3.49
C GLN A 124 9.76 -9.95 3.55
N ASP A 125 9.79 -8.98 2.64
CA ASP A 125 8.85 -7.86 2.65
C ASP A 125 7.43 -8.32 2.32
N ILE A 126 7.29 -9.25 1.38
CA ILE A 126 6.00 -9.88 1.04
C ILE A 126 5.49 -10.74 2.20
N LYS A 127 6.38 -11.48 2.89
CA LYS A 127 5.99 -12.21 4.11
C LYS A 127 5.41 -11.25 5.16
N ALA A 128 6.11 -10.14 5.37
CA ALA A 128 5.69 -9.12 6.33
C ALA A 128 4.39 -8.41 5.89
N ASP A 129 4.17 -8.19 4.60
CA ASP A 129 2.91 -7.68 4.06
C ASP A 129 1.75 -8.63 4.38
N ILE A 130 1.90 -9.94 4.12
CA ILE A 130 0.87 -10.94 4.42
C ILE A 130 0.53 -10.95 5.93
N GLU A 131 1.54 -10.91 6.79
CA GLU A 131 1.35 -10.86 8.25
C GLU A 131 0.59 -9.59 8.68
N ARG A 132 1.02 -8.43 8.19
CA ARG A 132 0.36 -7.15 8.48
C ARG A 132 -1.08 -7.14 7.99
N TYR A 133 -1.31 -7.58 6.76
CA TYR A 133 -2.63 -7.58 6.15
C TYR A 133 -3.55 -8.58 6.84
N ALA A 134 -3.03 -9.72 7.32
CA ALA A 134 -3.80 -10.66 8.11
C ALA A 134 -4.29 -10.04 9.44
N VAL A 135 -3.42 -9.29 10.13
CA VAL A 135 -3.82 -8.55 11.35
C VAL A 135 -4.83 -7.46 11.04
N TYR A 136 -4.61 -6.68 9.99
CA TYR A 136 -5.52 -5.63 9.53
C TYR A 136 -6.92 -6.19 9.22
N MET A 137 -6.98 -7.32 8.52
CA MET A 137 -8.23 -7.93 8.10
C MET A 137 -8.97 -8.64 9.22
N ASP A 138 -8.26 -9.16 10.23
CA ASP A 138 -8.90 -9.67 11.44
C ASP A 138 -9.61 -8.55 12.24
N SER A 139 -9.16 -7.31 12.12
CA SER A 139 -9.83 -6.13 12.70
C SER A 139 -11.05 -5.64 11.90
N GLY A 140 -11.29 -6.20 10.71
CA GLY A 140 -12.44 -5.88 9.84
C GLY A 140 -12.16 -4.87 8.71
N GLY A 141 -10.90 -4.47 8.50
CA GLY A 141 -10.52 -3.48 7.48
C GLY A 141 -10.97 -2.05 7.79
N GLU A 142 -10.52 -1.06 7.01
CA GLU A 142 -10.88 0.36 7.16
C GLU A 142 -12.27 0.63 6.57
N THR A 143 -12.55 0.06 5.40
CA THR A 143 -13.84 0.25 4.71
C THR A 143 -14.94 -0.68 5.19
N GLY A 144 -14.61 -1.75 5.92
CA GLY A 144 -15.55 -2.83 6.23
C GLY A 144 -16.09 -3.53 4.99
N ALA A 145 -15.44 -3.32 3.83
CA ALA A 145 -15.77 -3.92 2.54
C ALA A 145 -15.76 -5.44 2.58
N GLU A 146 -14.99 -5.96 3.53
CA GLU A 146 -14.52 -7.33 3.54
C GLU A 146 -14.81 -7.98 4.88
N PRO A 147 -15.34 -9.22 4.89
CA PRO A 147 -15.55 -9.93 6.14
C PRO A 147 -14.21 -10.25 6.82
N PRO A 148 -14.18 -10.34 8.16
CA PRO A 148 -13.00 -10.76 8.89
C PRO A 148 -12.44 -12.08 8.36
N LEU A 149 -11.15 -12.31 8.63
CA LEU A 149 -10.50 -13.57 8.29
C LEU A 149 -11.28 -14.77 8.85
N ASP A 150 -11.26 -15.85 8.07
CA ASP A 150 -11.73 -17.16 8.54
C ASP A 150 -11.00 -17.49 9.87
N PRO A 151 -11.70 -18.01 10.90
CA PRO A 151 -11.08 -18.38 12.17
C PRO A 151 -9.74 -19.12 12.05
N ALA A 152 -9.58 -19.99 11.04
CA ALA A 152 -8.36 -20.77 10.83
C ALA A 152 -7.14 -19.94 10.35
N LEU A 153 -7.35 -18.70 9.91
CA LEU A 153 -6.31 -17.77 9.45
C LEU A 153 -6.05 -16.63 10.42
N LYS A 154 -6.83 -16.53 11.50
CA LYS A 154 -6.58 -15.50 12.51
C LYS A 154 -5.14 -15.61 13.01
N PRO A 155 -4.37 -14.52 13.04
CA PRO A 155 -2.98 -14.57 13.46
C PRO A 155 -2.83 -15.22 14.84
N LYS A 156 -1.83 -16.09 14.96
CA LYS A 156 -1.49 -16.69 16.25
C LYS A 156 -1.01 -15.61 17.22
N THR A 157 -1.70 -15.49 18.35
CA THR A 157 -1.37 -14.54 19.41
C THR A 157 -1.55 -15.22 20.77
N ALA A 158 -1.13 -14.57 21.86
CA ALA A 158 -1.43 -15.07 23.21
C ALA A 158 -2.94 -15.22 23.47
N ALA A 159 -3.77 -14.37 22.85
CA ALA A 159 -5.24 -14.44 22.95
C ALA A 159 -5.86 -15.48 21.99
N HIS A 160 -5.14 -15.87 20.93
CA HIS A 160 -5.54 -16.87 19.94
C HIS A 160 -4.40 -17.87 19.70
N PRO A 161 -4.10 -18.76 20.67
CA PRO A 161 -2.95 -19.67 20.59
C PRO A 161 -3.06 -20.71 19.47
N ASP A 162 -4.28 -21.03 19.04
CA ASP A 162 -4.57 -21.94 17.92
C ASP A 162 -4.65 -21.22 16.57
N GLY A 163 -4.30 -19.94 16.51
CA GLY A 163 -4.28 -19.16 15.28
C GLY A 163 -3.21 -19.62 14.29
N PHE A 164 -3.28 -19.09 13.07
CA PHE A 164 -2.31 -19.36 12.01
C PHE A 164 -0.97 -18.68 12.33
N ASP A 165 0.08 -19.50 12.38
CA ASP A 165 1.44 -19.07 12.66
C ASP A 165 2.12 -18.69 11.34
N TYR A 166 1.89 -17.46 10.87
CA TYR A 166 2.37 -16.98 9.57
C TYR A 166 3.90 -17.06 9.47
N ASP A 167 4.61 -16.70 10.55
CA ASP A 167 6.06 -16.74 10.57
C ASP A 167 6.59 -18.17 10.36
N ARG A 168 6.01 -19.14 11.06
CA ARG A 168 6.42 -20.55 10.95
C ARG A 168 5.97 -21.22 9.65
N ASN A 169 4.80 -20.85 9.13
CA ASN A 169 4.20 -21.56 7.99
C ASN A 169 4.61 -20.99 6.64
N ILE A 170 5.10 -19.74 6.57
CA ILE A 170 5.53 -19.09 5.32
C ILE A 170 7.06 -19.06 5.27
N GLU A 171 7.62 -19.71 4.25
CA GLU A 171 9.05 -19.71 3.99
C GLU A 171 9.43 -18.65 2.94
N VAL A 172 10.54 -17.97 3.16
CA VAL A 172 11.14 -17.07 2.15
C VAL A 172 12.11 -17.85 1.29
N LEU A 173 11.95 -17.78 -0.03
CA LEU A 173 12.86 -18.45 -0.96
C LEU A 173 14.26 -17.83 -0.88
N ALA A 174 15.28 -18.69 -0.97
CA ALA A 174 16.68 -18.26 -0.91
C ALA A 174 17.19 -17.59 -2.20
N SER A 175 16.40 -17.63 -3.28
CA SER A 175 16.77 -17.11 -4.60
C SER A 175 15.54 -16.60 -5.36
N PRO A 176 15.70 -15.65 -6.31
CA PRO A 176 14.62 -15.13 -7.15
C PRO A 176 14.20 -16.13 -8.26
N THR A 177 14.35 -17.41 -7.98
CA THR A 177 14.05 -18.51 -8.89
C THR A 177 13.46 -19.65 -8.07
N LEU A 178 12.34 -20.21 -8.51
CA LEU A 178 11.77 -21.44 -7.98
C LEU A 178 11.97 -22.55 -9.01
N GLU A 179 12.79 -23.53 -8.64
CA GLU A 179 13.01 -24.74 -9.43
C GLU A 179 12.01 -25.82 -9.05
N MET A 180 11.27 -26.33 -10.03
CA MET A 180 10.30 -27.40 -9.81
C MET A 180 10.97 -28.76 -9.68
N VAL A 181 10.44 -29.62 -8.80
CA VAL A 181 10.90 -31.01 -8.68
C VAL A 181 10.63 -31.74 -10.00
N GLY A 182 11.68 -32.23 -10.65
CA GLY A 182 11.58 -32.85 -11.97
C GLY A 182 11.87 -31.90 -13.15
N GLY A 183 12.23 -30.65 -12.88
CA GLY A 183 12.70 -29.66 -13.86
C GLY A 183 11.63 -28.64 -14.27
N GLY A 184 12.06 -27.47 -14.72
CA GLY A 184 11.18 -26.35 -15.02
C GLY A 184 11.41 -25.22 -14.03
N THR A 185 11.49 -24.01 -14.56
CA THR A 185 11.97 -22.84 -13.81
C THR A 185 10.93 -21.71 -13.83
N LEU A 186 10.65 -21.16 -12.64
CA LEU A 186 9.86 -19.95 -12.45
C LEU A 186 10.80 -18.84 -11.96
N GLN A 187 11.00 -17.80 -12.77
CA GLN A 187 11.79 -16.62 -12.41
C GLN A 187 10.88 -15.63 -11.68
N LEU A 188 11.26 -15.24 -10.47
CA LEU A 188 10.50 -14.37 -9.60
C LEU A 188 11.11 -12.97 -9.65
N ASP A 189 10.29 -11.96 -9.90
CA ASP A 189 10.69 -10.56 -9.83
C ASP A 189 9.86 -9.84 -8.77
N THR A 190 10.53 -9.06 -7.93
CA THR A 190 9.93 -8.25 -6.86
C THR A 190 10.43 -6.82 -6.87
N ASP A 191 11.29 -6.46 -7.83
CA ASP A 191 11.77 -5.09 -8.00
C ASP A 191 10.73 -4.31 -8.79
N HIS A 192 9.64 -3.93 -8.15
CA HIS A 192 8.54 -3.17 -8.74
C HIS A 192 8.31 -1.88 -7.94
N MET A 193 7.88 -0.82 -8.63
CA MET A 193 7.33 0.33 -7.93
C MET A 193 6.07 -0.08 -7.16
N ARG A 194 5.74 0.67 -6.10
CA ARG A 194 4.49 0.45 -5.37
C ARG A 194 3.31 0.58 -6.32
N ALA A 195 2.35 -0.32 -6.18
CA ALA A 195 1.20 -0.40 -7.06
C ALA A 195 -0.03 -0.74 -6.22
N GLU A 196 -0.78 -1.74 -6.68
CA GLU A 196 -1.94 -2.30 -5.98
C GLU A 196 -1.58 -2.77 -4.55
N ALA A 197 -0.38 -3.32 -4.36
CA ALA A 197 0.18 -3.67 -3.06
C ALA A 197 1.60 -3.06 -2.87
N PRO A 198 2.10 -2.99 -1.62
CA PRO A 198 3.44 -2.48 -1.32
C PRO A 198 4.55 -3.27 -2.04
N HIS A 199 4.47 -4.60 -1.99
CA HIS A 199 5.40 -5.50 -2.65
C HIS A 199 4.63 -6.60 -3.39
N ILE A 200 4.99 -6.83 -4.65
CA ILE A 200 4.36 -7.83 -5.52
C ILE A 200 5.43 -8.74 -6.11
N THR A 201 5.17 -10.05 -6.17
CA THR A 201 5.93 -10.99 -7.00
C THR A 201 5.27 -11.12 -8.35
N THR A 202 6.02 -10.90 -9.43
CA THR A 202 5.66 -11.38 -10.77
C THR A 202 6.47 -12.63 -11.11
N VAL A 203 5.91 -13.48 -11.97
CA VAL A 203 6.57 -14.73 -12.39
C VAL A 203 6.77 -14.72 -13.90
N TYR A 204 7.99 -14.99 -14.36
CA TYR A 204 8.26 -15.32 -15.76
C TYR A 204 8.73 -16.78 -15.87
N SER A 205 8.09 -17.56 -16.73
CA SER A 205 8.51 -18.92 -17.05
C SER A 205 9.11 -18.96 -18.46
N PRO A 206 10.43 -19.14 -18.61
CA PRO A 206 11.06 -19.26 -19.92
C PRO A 206 10.56 -20.47 -20.72
N ASP A 207 10.29 -21.59 -20.04
CA ASP A 207 9.80 -22.81 -20.68
C ASP A 207 8.40 -22.63 -21.30
N LEU A 208 7.57 -21.75 -20.71
CA LEU A 208 6.24 -21.43 -21.22
C LEU A 208 6.21 -20.19 -22.13
N ASN A 209 7.28 -19.39 -22.14
CA ASN A 209 7.25 -17.98 -22.56
C ASN A 209 5.99 -17.26 -22.04
N ALA A 210 5.81 -17.31 -20.72
CA ALA A 210 4.63 -16.78 -20.05
C ALA A 210 5.01 -15.86 -18.89
N LEU A 211 4.31 -14.73 -18.78
CA LEU A 211 4.46 -13.73 -17.72
C LEU A 211 3.19 -13.67 -16.88
N PHE A 212 3.32 -13.82 -15.57
CA PHE A 212 2.25 -13.75 -14.59
C PHE A 212 2.43 -12.45 -13.81
N LEU A 213 1.48 -11.54 -13.98
CA LEU A 213 1.58 -10.17 -13.47
C LEU A 213 1.13 -10.04 -12.01
N SER A 214 0.48 -11.07 -11.45
CA SER A 214 -0.29 -10.91 -10.21
C SER A 214 -1.19 -9.68 -10.36
N ASP A 215 -1.27 -8.83 -9.34
CA ASP A 215 -2.14 -7.66 -9.35
C ASP A 215 -1.50 -6.40 -9.95
N LEU A 216 -0.33 -6.52 -10.59
CA LEU A 216 0.13 -5.45 -11.49
C LEU A 216 -0.73 -5.37 -12.76
N GLY A 217 -1.44 -6.43 -13.14
CA GLY A 217 -2.22 -6.47 -14.37
C GLY A 217 -3.60 -7.09 -14.18
N TYR A 218 -4.60 -6.47 -14.82
CA TYR A 218 -6.00 -6.89 -14.84
C TYR A 218 -6.48 -6.94 -16.29
N ASN A 219 -7.44 -7.81 -16.61
CA ASN A 219 -8.03 -7.89 -17.94
C ASN A 219 -9.55 -8.07 -17.92
N GLY A 220 -10.30 -7.06 -18.37
CA GLY A 220 -11.77 -7.09 -18.35
C GLY A 220 -12.37 -7.03 -16.93
N VAL A 221 -11.60 -6.50 -15.97
CA VAL A 221 -11.99 -6.34 -14.57
C VAL A 221 -11.59 -4.93 -14.15
N HIS A 222 -12.45 -4.23 -13.42
CA HIS A 222 -12.10 -2.95 -12.81
C HIS A 222 -10.97 -3.16 -11.80
N PHE A 223 -9.98 -2.27 -11.75
CA PHE A 223 -8.80 -2.47 -10.92
C PHE A 223 -9.14 -2.19 -9.46
N TRP A 224 -8.53 -2.93 -8.53
CA TRP A 224 -8.48 -2.51 -7.14
C TRP A 224 -7.51 -1.33 -7.00
N MET A 225 -8.06 -0.20 -6.57
CA MET A 225 -7.37 1.05 -6.28
C MET A 225 -7.97 1.61 -4.98
N GLY A 226 -8.28 0.73 -4.03
CA GLY A 226 -8.95 1.07 -2.76
C GLY A 226 -7.96 1.35 -1.64
N ASP A 227 -8.33 0.91 -0.43
CA ASP A 227 -7.61 1.12 0.83
C ASP A 227 -6.07 1.07 0.68
N ASP A 228 -5.38 2.08 1.24
CA ASP A 228 -3.91 2.19 1.28
C ASP A 228 -3.22 2.41 -0.09
N ILE A 229 -3.96 2.80 -1.13
CA ILE A 229 -3.40 3.16 -2.44
C ILE A 229 -3.54 4.66 -2.67
N SER A 230 -2.42 5.38 -2.71
CA SER A 230 -2.42 6.83 -2.94
C SER A 230 -2.44 7.18 -4.42
N ARG A 231 -2.74 8.45 -4.76
CA ARG A 231 -2.60 8.93 -6.15
C ARG A 231 -1.16 8.85 -6.68
N ALA A 232 -0.17 8.94 -5.79
CA ALA A 232 1.24 8.75 -6.17
C ALA A 232 1.49 7.29 -6.57
N ASP A 233 0.96 6.34 -5.78
CA ASP A 233 1.06 4.91 -6.07
C ASP A 233 0.39 4.54 -7.41
N LEU A 234 -0.73 5.19 -7.75
CA LEU A 234 -1.35 5.01 -9.08
C LEU A 234 -0.44 5.48 -10.22
N LEU A 235 0.28 6.59 -10.04
CA LEU A 235 1.23 7.09 -11.04
C LEU A 235 2.46 6.18 -11.15
N ASP A 236 2.94 5.67 -10.02
CA ASP A 236 4.03 4.68 -9.96
C ASP A 236 3.63 3.37 -10.63
N TRP A 237 2.43 2.84 -10.34
CA TRP A 237 1.88 1.65 -11.01
C TRP A 237 1.78 1.85 -12.53
N ARG A 238 1.30 3.02 -12.96
CA ARG A 238 1.24 3.38 -14.38
C ARG A 238 2.63 3.36 -15.03
N ALA A 239 3.63 3.92 -14.37
CA ALA A 239 5.01 3.92 -14.85
C ALA A 239 5.60 2.50 -14.90
N GLU A 240 5.28 1.68 -13.89
CA GLU A 240 5.71 0.29 -13.80
C GLU A 240 5.15 -0.56 -14.95
N LEU A 241 3.87 -0.39 -15.30
CA LEU A 241 3.26 -1.05 -16.46
C LEU A 241 4.00 -0.72 -17.77
N LEU A 242 4.43 0.53 -17.96
CA LEU A 242 5.22 0.92 -19.13
C LEU A 242 6.62 0.31 -19.10
N ARG A 243 7.26 0.25 -17.92
CA ARG A 243 8.57 -0.38 -17.72
C ARG A 243 8.49 -1.87 -18.05
N MET A 244 7.49 -2.58 -17.56
CA MET A 244 7.25 -4.00 -17.85
C MET A 244 6.98 -4.24 -19.33
N LYS A 245 6.12 -3.42 -19.97
CA LYS A 245 5.86 -3.51 -21.41
C LYS A 245 7.17 -3.47 -22.21
N ALA A 246 8.05 -2.52 -21.89
CA ALA A 246 9.34 -2.38 -22.56
C ALA A 246 10.28 -3.57 -22.29
N ARG A 247 10.36 -4.02 -21.02
CA ARG A 247 11.20 -5.15 -20.59
C ARG A 247 10.85 -6.45 -21.33
N TYR A 248 9.57 -6.75 -21.49
CA TYR A 248 9.11 -8.01 -22.09
C TYR A 248 8.80 -7.93 -23.59
N ALA A 249 8.92 -6.76 -24.23
CA ALA A 249 8.58 -6.56 -25.64
C ALA A 249 9.28 -7.53 -26.60
N ARG A 250 10.56 -7.85 -26.36
CA ARG A 250 11.32 -8.80 -27.19
C ARG A 250 10.94 -10.25 -26.97
N LEU A 251 10.52 -10.60 -25.76
CA LEU A 251 10.10 -11.96 -25.40
C LEU A 251 8.68 -12.25 -25.90
N ASN A 252 7.83 -11.22 -25.94
CA ASN A 252 6.43 -11.29 -26.36
C ASN A 252 5.67 -12.49 -25.75
N PRO A 253 5.66 -12.61 -24.40
CA PRO A 253 5.03 -13.74 -23.73
C PRO A 253 3.50 -13.71 -23.82
N ILE A 254 2.88 -14.86 -23.52
CA ILE A 254 1.49 -14.89 -23.05
C ILE A 254 1.47 -14.24 -21.66
N VAL A 255 0.51 -13.36 -21.40
CA VAL A 255 0.44 -12.60 -20.15
C VAL A 255 -0.79 -13.01 -19.34
N TYR A 256 -0.57 -13.36 -18.09
CA TYR A 256 -1.57 -13.84 -17.15
C TYR A 256 -1.78 -12.80 -16.03
N PRO A 257 -2.93 -12.10 -15.99
CA PRO A 257 -3.26 -11.16 -14.93
C PRO A 257 -3.75 -11.87 -13.66
N GLY A 258 -3.60 -11.24 -12.50
CA GLY A 258 -4.20 -11.70 -11.23
C GLY A 258 -5.72 -11.77 -11.31
N HIS A 259 -6.33 -10.89 -12.10
CA HIS A 259 -7.78 -10.87 -12.34
C HIS A 259 -8.14 -10.83 -13.83
N GLY A 260 -9.03 -11.74 -14.23
CA GLY A 260 -9.58 -11.79 -15.59
C GLY A 260 -8.92 -12.81 -16.50
N ASP A 261 -9.07 -12.63 -17.81
CA ASP A 261 -8.63 -13.63 -18.79
C ASP A 261 -7.16 -13.43 -19.19
N PRO A 262 -6.42 -14.51 -19.51
CA PRO A 262 -5.10 -14.38 -20.13
C PRO A 262 -5.13 -13.53 -21.41
N SER A 263 -4.04 -12.85 -21.67
CA SER A 263 -3.86 -11.96 -22.80
C SER A 263 -2.44 -12.12 -23.37
N ASP A 264 -2.02 -11.16 -24.18
CA ASP A 264 -0.64 -10.97 -24.61
C ASP A 264 -0.17 -9.58 -24.17
N MET A 265 0.93 -9.10 -24.77
CA MET A 265 1.49 -7.77 -24.51
C MET A 265 0.49 -6.61 -24.73
N ARG A 266 -0.65 -6.83 -25.40
CA ARG A 266 -1.72 -5.83 -25.51
C ARG A 266 -2.37 -5.48 -24.17
N ILE A 267 -2.16 -6.25 -23.09
CA ILE A 267 -2.74 -5.93 -21.77
C ILE A 267 -2.21 -4.61 -21.20
N PHE A 268 -0.96 -4.23 -21.51
CA PHE A 268 -0.32 -3.06 -20.87
C PHE A 268 -0.97 -1.73 -21.28
N ASP A 269 -1.33 -1.53 -22.56
CA ASP A 269 -1.86 -0.24 -23.03
C ASP A 269 -3.27 0.07 -22.47
N PRO A 270 -4.22 -0.88 -22.44
CA PRO A 270 -5.49 -0.72 -21.73
C PRO A 270 -5.31 -0.49 -20.23
N SER A 271 -4.36 -1.16 -19.57
CA SER A 271 -4.10 -0.95 -18.13
C SER A 271 -3.61 0.46 -17.83
N VAL A 272 -2.64 0.96 -18.60
CA VAL A 272 -2.16 2.36 -18.47
C VAL A 272 -3.30 3.35 -18.71
N ARG A 273 -4.10 3.13 -19.76
CA ARG A 273 -5.26 3.98 -20.05
C ARG A 273 -6.30 3.94 -18.94
N TYR A 274 -6.54 2.77 -18.34
CA TYR A 274 -7.47 2.63 -17.21
C TYR A 274 -7.05 3.48 -16.02
N ILE A 275 -5.76 3.45 -15.66
CA ILE A 275 -5.24 4.29 -14.57
C ILE A 275 -5.38 5.78 -14.93
N ASP A 276 -5.04 6.18 -16.16
CA ASP A 276 -5.19 7.56 -16.63
C ASP A 276 -6.65 8.04 -16.57
N ASP A 277 -7.58 7.22 -17.05
CA ASP A 277 -9.01 7.52 -17.01
C ASP A 277 -9.54 7.57 -15.58
N PHE A 278 -9.12 6.65 -14.70
CA PHE A 278 -9.52 6.63 -13.30
C PHE A 278 -9.05 7.88 -12.56
N LEU A 279 -7.77 8.25 -12.70
CA LEU A 279 -7.20 9.46 -12.08
C LEU A 279 -7.94 10.73 -12.54
N ARG A 280 -8.23 10.83 -13.84
CA ARG A 280 -8.96 11.95 -14.45
C ARG A 280 -10.41 12.00 -13.97
N VAL A 281 -11.11 10.87 -13.98
CA VAL A 281 -12.53 10.79 -13.58
C VAL A 281 -12.70 11.12 -12.10
N THR A 282 -11.89 10.52 -11.23
CA THR A 282 -11.99 10.74 -9.77
C THR A 282 -11.57 12.15 -9.35
N ALA A 283 -10.64 12.80 -10.07
CA ALA A 283 -10.29 14.19 -9.82
C ALA A 283 -11.44 15.17 -10.16
N ALA A 284 -12.30 14.82 -11.12
CA ALA A 284 -13.38 15.69 -11.59
C ALA A 284 -14.75 15.37 -10.96
N ALA A 285 -14.94 14.15 -10.45
CA ALA A 285 -16.19 13.70 -9.86
C ALA A 285 -16.47 14.38 -8.52
N LYS A 286 -17.75 14.64 -8.23
CA LYS A 286 -18.18 15.21 -6.93
C LYS A 286 -18.56 14.14 -5.92
N THR A 287 -18.94 12.95 -6.38
CA THR A 287 -19.28 11.81 -5.53
C THR A 287 -18.68 10.51 -6.10
N PRO A 288 -18.45 9.48 -5.26
CA PRO A 288 -18.02 8.17 -5.72
C PRO A 288 -18.95 7.58 -6.78
N GLU A 289 -20.27 7.73 -6.64
CA GLU A 289 -21.27 7.20 -7.59
C GLU A 289 -21.13 7.84 -8.97
N GLU A 290 -20.83 9.15 -9.02
CA GLU A 290 -20.56 9.85 -10.28
C GLU A 290 -19.29 9.30 -10.96
N ALA A 291 -18.22 9.08 -10.20
CA ALA A 291 -17.00 8.47 -10.70
C ALA A 291 -17.24 7.05 -11.19
N MET A 292 -17.94 6.22 -10.41
CA MET A 292 -18.31 4.86 -10.79
C MET A 292 -19.10 4.85 -12.10
N ALA A 293 -20.16 5.67 -12.22
CA ALA A 293 -20.97 5.72 -13.42
C ALA A 293 -20.16 6.10 -14.66
N LYS A 294 -19.23 7.05 -14.53
CA LYS A 294 -18.30 7.45 -15.61
C LYS A 294 -17.34 6.33 -15.98
N MET A 295 -16.75 5.64 -14.99
CA MET A 295 -15.84 4.51 -15.24
C MET A 295 -16.57 3.33 -15.87
N VAL A 296 -17.78 2.99 -15.43
CA VAL A 296 -18.62 1.96 -16.06
C VAL A 296 -18.96 2.33 -17.51
N ALA A 297 -19.25 3.61 -17.79
CA ALA A 297 -19.50 4.06 -19.16
C ALA A 297 -18.27 3.96 -20.08
N LEU A 298 -17.06 4.18 -19.55
CA LEU A 298 -15.80 4.01 -20.29
C LEU A 298 -15.45 2.52 -20.51
N TYR A 299 -15.87 1.65 -19.58
CA TYR A 299 -15.54 0.22 -19.58
C TYR A 299 -16.79 -0.67 -19.40
N PRO A 300 -17.78 -0.64 -20.33
CA PRO A 300 -19.12 -1.23 -20.15
C PRO A 300 -19.19 -2.77 -20.11
N GLY A 301 -18.05 -3.47 -20.01
CA GLY A 301 -17.98 -4.93 -19.85
C GLY A 301 -17.01 -5.37 -18.76
N TYR A 302 -16.42 -4.43 -18.00
CA TYR A 302 -15.51 -4.78 -16.93
C TYR A 302 -16.27 -5.31 -15.73
N LYS A 303 -15.78 -6.41 -15.16
CA LYS A 303 -16.34 -7.01 -13.93
C LYS A 303 -15.92 -6.22 -12.68
N GLN A 304 -16.49 -6.58 -11.53
CA GLN A 304 -16.18 -6.00 -10.21
C GLN A 304 -16.49 -4.50 -10.08
N ALA A 305 -17.46 -3.98 -10.83
CA ALA A 305 -17.91 -2.59 -10.66
C ALA A 305 -18.47 -2.33 -9.25
N ASP A 306 -19.27 -3.27 -8.71
CA ASP A 306 -19.92 -3.13 -7.41
C ASP A 306 -18.99 -3.42 -6.21
N PHE A 307 -17.76 -3.84 -6.48
CA PHE A 307 -16.77 -4.18 -5.47
C PHE A 307 -15.48 -3.39 -5.67
N PHE A 308 -14.62 -3.80 -6.61
CA PHE A 308 -13.32 -3.15 -6.85
C PHE A 308 -13.46 -1.67 -7.22
N LEU A 309 -14.26 -1.35 -8.25
CA LEU A 309 -14.44 0.04 -8.66
C LEU A 309 -15.13 0.88 -7.57
N LYS A 310 -16.11 0.30 -6.87
CA LYS A 310 -16.84 0.98 -5.80
C LYS A 310 -15.90 1.49 -4.71
N TYR A 311 -15.10 0.59 -4.13
CA TYR A 311 -14.21 0.98 -3.04
C TYR A 311 -13.05 1.87 -3.53
N SER A 312 -12.57 1.63 -4.75
CA SER A 312 -11.61 2.53 -5.39
C SER A 312 -12.15 3.96 -5.54
N ALA A 313 -13.39 4.12 -6.00
CA ALA A 313 -14.01 5.43 -6.14
C ALA A 313 -14.28 6.09 -4.78
N MET A 314 -14.63 5.31 -3.76
CA MET A 314 -14.80 5.81 -2.39
C MET A 314 -13.49 6.34 -1.80
N GLU A 315 -12.37 5.69 -2.09
CA GLU A 315 -11.03 6.13 -1.67
C GLU A 315 -10.61 7.43 -2.37
N HIS A 316 -10.81 7.51 -3.68
CA HIS A 316 -10.20 8.55 -4.51
C HIS A 316 -11.08 9.76 -4.84
N VAL A 317 -12.36 9.73 -4.47
CA VAL A 317 -13.28 10.87 -4.61
C VAL A 317 -13.60 11.44 -3.22
N PRO A 318 -13.12 12.65 -2.89
CA PRO A 318 -13.39 13.25 -1.59
C PRO A 318 -14.89 13.48 -1.44
N VAL A 319 -15.48 12.84 -0.44
CA VAL A 319 -16.84 13.13 -0.02
C VAL A 319 -16.88 14.57 0.50
N ARG A 320 -17.48 15.50 -0.26
CA ARG A 320 -17.93 16.76 0.34
C ARG A 320 -18.97 16.40 1.41
N PRO A 321 -18.90 16.94 2.64
CA PRO A 321 -19.72 16.48 3.75
C PRO A 321 -21.17 16.93 3.55
N THR A 322 -21.90 16.19 2.73
CA THR A 322 -23.34 16.07 2.76
C THR A 322 -23.61 14.58 2.66
N THR A 323 -23.70 13.95 3.84
CA THR A 323 -24.25 12.61 4.05
C THR A 323 -23.66 11.51 3.15
N VAL A 324 -22.51 10.95 3.50
CA VAL A 324 -22.12 9.61 3.00
C VAL A 324 -22.09 8.64 4.17
N GLY A 325 -22.82 7.55 3.96
CA GLY A 325 -22.85 6.40 4.83
C GLY A 325 -21.48 5.72 4.90
N HIS A 326 -20.70 6.08 5.92
CA HIS A 326 -20.19 5.00 6.76
C HIS A 326 -21.40 4.24 7.29
N ARG A 327 -21.30 2.90 7.47
CA ARG A 327 -22.21 2.13 8.35
C ARG A 327 -22.67 3.08 9.45
N ALA A 328 -23.97 3.33 9.60
CA ALA A 328 -24.46 4.24 10.63
C ALA A 328 -23.67 3.93 11.90
N GLU A 329 -22.73 4.82 12.28
CA GLU A 329 -21.88 4.54 13.43
C GLU A 329 -22.90 4.42 14.57
N THR A 330 -23.07 3.23 15.13
CA THR A 330 -23.98 3.06 16.26
C THR A 330 -23.17 3.23 17.53
N GLY A 331 -23.75 3.86 18.54
CA GLY A 331 -23.09 4.07 19.82
C GLY A 331 -22.39 5.43 19.93
N TRP A 332 -21.35 5.49 20.75
CA TRP A 332 -20.79 6.76 21.22
C TRP A 332 -20.02 7.55 20.15
N ARG A 333 -19.37 6.87 19.18
CA ARG A 333 -18.61 7.53 18.10
C ARG A 333 -19.49 8.40 17.21
N ALA A 334 -20.66 7.92 16.82
CA ALA A 334 -21.62 8.75 16.07
C ALA A 334 -22.13 9.93 16.88
N LYS A 335 -22.32 9.79 18.20
CA LYS A 335 -22.72 10.92 19.05
C LYS A 335 -21.63 12.00 19.05
N VAL A 336 -20.36 11.61 19.14
CA VAL A 336 -19.21 12.52 19.08
C VAL A 336 -19.10 13.19 17.71
N ARG A 337 -19.22 12.45 16.60
CA ARG A 337 -19.21 13.07 15.26
C ARG A 337 -20.40 13.97 15.00
N ALA A 338 -21.59 13.58 15.46
CA ALA A 338 -22.79 14.41 15.33
C ALA A 338 -22.66 15.71 16.13
N LEU A 339 -22.09 15.64 17.33
CA LEU A 339 -21.74 16.83 18.13
C LEU A 339 -20.75 17.71 17.36
N ALA A 340 -19.65 17.14 16.85
CA ALA A 340 -18.65 17.88 16.10
C ALA A 340 -19.23 18.54 14.84
N ALA A 341 -20.08 17.83 14.09
CA ALA A 341 -20.73 18.36 12.90
C ALA A 341 -21.71 19.51 13.23
N ALA A 342 -22.37 19.44 14.39
CA ALA A 342 -23.30 20.48 14.82
C ALA A 342 -22.57 21.72 15.33
N GLU A 343 -21.55 21.54 16.17
CA GLU A 343 -20.98 22.57 17.04
C GLU A 343 -19.59 23.05 16.60
N PHE A 344 -18.78 22.20 15.95
CA PHE A 344 -17.38 22.50 15.64
C PHE A 344 -17.22 23.14 14.26
N ARG A 345 -17.79 24.34 14.10
CA ARG A 345 -17.86 25.08 12.83
C ARG A 345 -16.68 26.04 12.68
N ASN A 346 -15.51 25.51 12.36
CA ASN A 346 -14.34 26.27 11.89
C ASN A 346 -13.40 25.30 11.13
N PRO A 347 -12.87 25.64 9.96
CA PRO A 347 -12.00 24.72 9.22
C PRO A 347 -10.61 24.52 9.85
N ALA A 348 -10.15 25.46 10.71
CA ALA A 348 -8.84 25.43 11.36
C ALA A 348 -8.77 24.52 12.60
N TRP A 349 -9.85 24.43 13.38
CA TRP A 349 -9.91 23.64 14.63
C TRP A 349 -11.23 22.88 14.82
N GLY A 350 -12.05 22.77 13.77
CA GLY A 350 -13.36 22.13 13.81
C GLY A 350 -13.42 20.77 13.13
N TYR A 351 -14.61 20.36 12.70
CA TYR A 351 -14.88 19.00 12.20
C TYR A 351 -13.82 18.46 11.22
N SER A 352 -13.44 19.26 10.21
CA SER A 352 -12.47 18.84 9.20
C SER A 352 -11.07 18.63 9.76
N HIS A 353 -10.67 19.43 10.75
CA HIS A 353 -9.38 19.30 11.41
C HIS A 353 -9.34 18.02 12.26
N SER A 354 -10.34 17.82 13.12
CA SER A 354 -10.49 16.57 13.89
C SER A 354 -10.45 15.30 13.01
N ALA A 355 -11.08 15.34 11.84
CA ALA A 355 -11.08 14.22 10.91
C ALA A 355 -9.70 13.96 10.30
N ARG A 356 -8.98 15.02 9.90
CA ARG A 356 -7.62 14.90 9.33
C ARG A 356 -6.65 14.38 10.38
N ASP A 357 -6.69 14.91 11.58
CA ASP A 357 -5.78 14.53 12.66
C ASP A 357 -5.97 13.07 13.06
N TYR A 358 -7.21 12.61 13.19
CA TYR A 358 -7.50 11.21 13.46
C TYR A 358 -6.95 10.28 12.36
N ALA A 359 -7.14 10.65 11.10
CA ALA A 359 -6.64 9.86 9.97
C ALA A 359 -5.10 9.85 9.92
N LEU A 360 -4.48 11.02 10.05
CA LEU A 360 -3.03 11.18 10.01
C LEU A 360 -2.35 10.49 11.19
N ALA A 361 -2.88 10.62 12.41
CA ALA A 361 -2.33 9.93 13.59
C ALA A 361 -2.33 8.40 13.40
N ARG A 362 -3.39 7.83 12.82
CA ARG A 362 -3.45 6.40 12.48
C ARG A 362 -2.43 6.04 11.40
N GLN A 363 -2.29 6.86 10.37
CA GLN A 363 -1.30 6.64 9.32
C GLN A 363 0.13 6.65 9.87
N LEU A 364 0.48 7.62 10.71
CA LEU A 364 1.79 7.74 11.33
C LEU A 364 2.11 6.54 12.22
N ALA A 365 1.17 6.16 13.10
CA ALA A 365 1.36 5.01 13.98
C ALA A 365 1.49 3.69 13.20
N ARG A 366 0.71 3.53 12.12
CA ARG A 366 0.83 2.37 11.22
C ARG A 366 2.21 2.31 10.56
N ALA A 367 2.70 3.43 10.04
CA ALA A 367 4.02 3.49 9.41
C ALA A 367 5.16 3.14 10.38
N ASP A 368 5.00 3.49 11.66
CA ASP A 368 5.94 3.13 12.72
C ASP A 368 5.71 1.73 13.34
N GLY A 369 4.68 0.99 12.90
CA GLY A 369 4.32 -0.30 13.48
C GLY A 369 3.79 -0.22 14.92
N VAL A 370 3.28 0.94 15.35
CA VAL A 370 2.73 1.15 16.70
C VAL A 370 1.23 0.88 16.72
N ARG A 371 0.80 0.03 17.65
CA ARG A 371 -0.62 -0.22 17.92
C ARG A 371 -1.17 0.82 18.89
N LEU A 372 -2.27 1.47 18.51
CA LEU A 372 -2.99 2.45 19.32
C LEU A 372 -4.30 1.86 19.87
N ASP A 373 -4.75 2.36 21.02
CA ASP A 373 -6.13 2.25 21.44
C ASP A 373 -6.99 3.22 20.62
N ASP A 374 -7.67 2.67 19.63
CA ASP A 374 -8.45 3.45 18.66
C ASP A 374 -9.62 4.20 19.31
N ASP A 375 -10.19 3.71 20.43
CA ASP A 375 -11.23 4.46 21.14
C ASP A 375 -10.66 5.73 21.79
N VAL A 376 -9.49 5.62 22.40
CA VAL A 376 -8.80 6.76 23.02
C VAL A 376 -8.40 7.77 21.96
N LEU A 377 -7.75 7.30 20.88
CA LEU A 377 -7.33 8.18 19.79
C LEU A 377 -8.53 8.87 19.14
N PHE A 378 -9.60 8.12 18.84
CA PHE A 378 -10.80 8.69 18.24
C PHE A 378 -11.40 9.76 19.14
N ALA A 379 -11.65 9.45 20.42
CA ALA A 379 -12.25 10.40 21.34
C ALA A 379 -11.38 11.66 21.52
N ALA A 380 -10.05 11.49 21.63
CA ALA A 380 -9.13 12.60 21.76
C ALA A 380 -9.08 13.46 20.50
N ALA A 381 -8.84 12.87 19.33
CA ALA A 381 -8.75 13.60 18.06
C ALA A 381 -10.03 14.37 17.74
N TRP A 382 -11.20 13.82 18.08
CA TRP A 382 -12.48 14.46 17.83
C TRP A 382 -12.89 15.51 18.85
N LEU A 383 -12.29 15.56 20.03
CA LEU A 383 -12.71 16.46 21.11
C LEU A 383 -11.60 17.37 21.62
N HIS A 384 -10.37 17.28 21.11
CA HIS A 384 -9.22 18.01 21.66
C HIS A 384 -9.39 19.54 21.63
N ASP A 385 -10.00 20.07 20.57
CA ASP A 385 -10.25 21.49 20.38
C ASP A 385 -11.66 21.93 20.77
N MET A 386 -12.44 21.08 21.45
CA MET A 386 -13.84 21.42 21.80
C MET A 386 -13.96 22.72 22.62
N ALA A 387 -12.93 23.04 23.40
CA ALA A 387 -12.87 24.26 24.22
C ALA A 387 -12.46 25.52 23.44
N ALA A 388 -12.15 25.43 22.14
CA ALA A 388 -12.03 26.58 21.26
C ALA A 388 -13.40 27.15 20.84
N PHE A 389 -14.50 26.48 21.19
CA PHE A 389 -15.87 26.91 20.88
C PHE A 389 -16.56 27.51 22.12
N PRO A 390 -17.38 28.57 21.97
CA PRO A 390 -17.95 29.32 23.11
C PRO A 390 -18.72 28.49 24.14
N LYS A 391 -19.24 27.33 23.75
CA LYS A 391 -19.97 26.42 24.62
C LYS A 391 -19.10 25.75 25.68
N TRP A 392 -17.81 25.57 25.42
CA TRP A 392 -16.88 24.91 26.33
C TRP A 392 -15.66 25.77 26.71
N GLU A 393 -15.44 26.87 26.01
CA GLU A 393 -14.42 27.88 26.31
C GLU A 393 -14.50 28.34 27.78
N ALA A 394 -13.34 28.62 28.36
CA ALA A 394 -13.22 29.27 29.65
C ALA A 394 -12.16 30.37 29.57
N ALA A 395 -12.57 31.61 29.83
CA ALA A 395 -11.69 32.78 29.75
C ALA A 395 -10.45 32.60 30.65
N GLY A 396 -9.26 32.81 30.06
CA GLY A 396 -7.97 32.69 30.75
C GLY A 396 -7.47 31.26 30.99
N VAL A 397 -8.13 30.25 30.41
CA VAL A 397 -7.71 28.85 30.46
C VAL A 397 -7.31 28.40 29.05
N ASP A 398 -6.18 27.71 28.94
CA ASP A 398 -5.73 27.08 27.70
C ASP A 398 -6.78 26.07 27.19
N HIS A 399 -7.01 26.02 25.88
CA HIS A 399 -8.07 25.20 25.30
C HIS A 399 -7.82 23.71 25.49
N ALA A 400 -6.57 23.25 25.41
CA ALA A 400 -6.23 21.84 25.60
C ALA A 400 -6.50 21.41 27.05
N ASP A 401 -6.12 22.24 28.01
CA ASP A 401 -6.40 22.01 29.43
C ASP A 401 -7.90 22.02 29.72
N ARG A 402 -8.63 23.00 29.18
CA ARG A 402 -10.08 23.12 29.34
C ARG A 402 -10.85 21.97 28.70
N ALA A 403 -10.44 21.54 27.51
CA ALA A 403 -11.04 20.40 26.81
C ALA A 403 -10.81 19.11 27.60
N ALA A 404 -9.58 18.86 28.08
CA ALA A 404 -9.27 17.69 28.90
C ALA A 404 -10.11 17.67 30.20
N ASP A 405 -10.33 18.81 30.84
CA ASP A 405 -11.11 18.88 32.08
C ASP A 405 -12.61 18.64 31.84
N THR A 406 -13.13 18.93 30.65
CA THR A 406 -14.57 18.87 30.34
C THR A 406 -14.98 17.75 29.40
N VAL A 407 -14.05 17.00 28.80
CA VAL A 407 -14.34 15.94 27.83
C VAL A 407 -15.25 14.84 28.40
N ASP A 408 -15.21 14.60 29.71
CA ASP A 408 -16.06 13.60 30.36
C ASP A 408 -17.54 13.99 30.38
N THR A 409 -17.88 15.27 30.24
CA THR A 409 -19.27 15.74 30.05
C THR A 409 -19.87 15.24 28.74
N ILE A 410 -19.03 14.88 27.76
CA ILE A 410 -19.44 14.30 26.48
C ILE A 410 -19.36 12.77 26.53
N LEU A 411 -18.33 12.21 27.16
CA LEU A 411 -18.05 10.77 27.10
C LEU A 411 -18.82 9.95 28.14
N LYS A 412 -19.05 10.44 29.36
CA LYS A 412 -19.78 9.70 30.39
C LYS A 412 -21.24 9.47 29.98
N GLY A 413 -21.73 8.25 30.17
CA GLY A 413 -23.09 7.86 29.74
C GLY A 413 -23.33 7.82 28.22
N SER A 414 -22.31 8.12 27.39
CA SER A 414 -22.44 8.06 25.92
C SER A 414 -22.42 6.64 25.36
N GLY A 415 -21.83 5.70 26.12
CA GLY A 415 -21.44 4.36 25.69
C GLY A 415 -19.92 4.19 25.49
N PHE A 416 -19.13 5.25 25.69
CA PHE A 416 -17.67 5.18 25.72
C PHE A 416 -17.16 4.37 26.93
N PRO A 417 -16.07 3.57 26.81
CA PRO A 417 -15.51 2.84 27.94
C PRO A 417 -14.94 3.80 29.00
N GLU A 418 -15.65 4.01 30.11
CA GLU A 418 -15.30 5.05 31.10
C GLU A 418 -13.90 4.89 31.70
N GLY A 419 -13.40 3.65 31.82
CA GLY A 419 -12.03 3.38 32.27
C GLY A 419 -10.92 3.92 31.35
N LYS A 420 -11.26 4.38 30.14
CA LYS A 420 -10.33 4.98 29.17
C LYS A 420 -10.33 6.51 29.19
N ILE A 421 -11.21 7.15 29.98
CA ILE A 421 -11.39 8.62 29.94
C ILE A 421 -10.09 9.35 30.30
N ASP A 422 -9.32 8.87 31.28
CA ASP A 422 -8.08 9.56 31.68
C ASP A 422 -6.99 9.48 30.60
N ALA A 423 -6.97 8.43 29.79
CA ALA A 423 -6.09 8.35 28.62
C ALA A 423 -6.49 9.37 27.54
N VAL A 424 -7.80 9.56 27.32
CA VAL A 424 -8.32 10.62 26.42
C VAL A 424 -7.91 12.00 26.92
N ARG A 425 -8.07 12.27 28.22
CA ARG A 425 -7.66 13.53 28.84
C ARG A 425 -6.17 13.80 28.67
N ALA A 426 -5.33 12.78 28.85
CA ALA A 426 -3.89 12.90 28.68
C ALA A 426 -3.51 13.25 27.23
N ALA A 427 -4.13 12.59 26.26
CA ALA A 427 -3.92 12.88 24.84
C ALA A 427 -4.39 14.28 24.47
N ILE A 428 -5.61 14.68 24.87
CA ILE A 428 -6.12 16.03 24.63
C ILE A 428 -5.23 17.10 25.26
N ARG A 429 -4.81 16.93 26.51
CA ARG A 429 -3.99 17.93 27.20
C ARG A 429 -2.62 18.17 26.55
N THR A 430 -2.12 17.23 25.76
CA THR A 430 -0.76 17.25 25.21
C THR A 430 -0.72 17.24 23.69
N HIS A 431 -1.82 17.56 23.00
CA HIS A 431 -1.88 17.54 21.53
C HIS A 431 -1.09 18.68 20.86
N MET A 432 -1.03 19.87 21.47
CA MET A 432 -0.32 21.01 20.86
C MET A 432 1.18 20.74 20.75
N PHE A 433 1.80 21.16 19.64
CA PHE A 433 3.21 20.88 19.31
C PHE A 433 4.23 21.43 20.34
N ASP A 434 3.82 22.37 21.19
CA ASP A 434 4.63 22.94 22.27
C ASP A 434 4.54 22.16 23.60
N ARG A 435 3.72 21.10 23.65
CA ARG A 435 3.56 20.20 24.79
C ARG A 435 4.39 18.92 24.61
N ASP A 436 4.47 18.12 25.67
CA ASP A 436 5.25 16.87 25.69
C ASP A 436 4.33 15.65 25.92
N PRO A 437 3.90 14.95 24.85
CA PRO A 437 3.04 13.78 24.98
C PRO A 437 3.78 12.58 25.60
N ARG A 438 3.05 11.75 26.36
CA ARG A 438 3.63 10.64 27.15
C ARG A 438 3.10 9.25 26.79
N THR A 439 1.94 9.17 26.14
CA THR A 439 1.34 7.91 25.70
C THR A 439 1.39 7.80 24.17
N PRO A 440 1.28 6.60 23.59
CA PRO A 440 1.24 6.44 22.13
C PRO A 440 0.14 7.30 21.48
N GLU A 441 -1.09 7.25 21.98
CA GLU A 441 -2.20 8.01 21.41
C GLU A 441 -1.98 9.53 21.50
N ALA A 442 -1.38 9.99 22.61
CA ALA A 442 -1.00 11.39 22.76
C ALA A 442 0.09 11.80 21.77
N LEU A 443 1.11 10.95 21.58
CA LEU A 443 2.25 11.22 20.69
C LEU A 443 1.79 11.35 19.23
N TYR A 444 0.98 10.41 18.77
CA TYR A 444 0.56 10.40 17.37
C TYR A 444 -0.53 11.43 17.06
N LEU A 445 -1.40 11.74 18.02
CA LEU A 445 -2.30 12.90 17.89
C LEU A 445 -1.51 14.20 17.86
N HIS A 446 -0.53 14.35 18.76
CA HIS A 446 0.33 15.53 18.82
C HIS A 446 1.06 15.78 17.51
N ASP A 447 1.71 14.76 16.96
CA ASP A 447 2.43 14.91 15.71
C ASP A 447 1.48 15.14 14.52
N ALA A 448 0.28 14.58 14.55
CA ALA A 448 -0.73 14.82 13.52
C ALA A 448 -1.17 16.29 13.52
N ASP A 449 -1.57 16.86 14.67
CA ASP A 449 -1.94 18.28 14.78
C ASP A 449 -0.75 19.18 14.43
N ALA A 450 0.45 18.87 14.93
CA ALA A 450 1.67 19.59 14.61
C ALA A 450 1.91 19.66 13.09
N LEU A 451 1.83 18.52 12.40
CA LEU A 451 2.02 18.47 10.96
C LEU A 451 0.88 19.16 10.17
N ASP A 452 -0.32 19.27 10.73
CA ASP A 452 -1.46 19.98 10.14
C ASP A 452 -1.24 21.52 10.13
N TRP A 453 -0.21 22.03 10.83
CA TRP A 453 0.27 23.42 10.73
C TRP A 453 1.27 23.69 9.59
N LEU A 454 1.71 22.66 8.87
CA LEU A 454 2.65 22.76 7.75
C LEU A 454 1.98 22.46 6.40
N GLY A 455 2.70 22.75 5.31
CA GLY A 455 2.26 22.50 3.94
C GLY A 455 0.99 23.27 3.55
N ALA A 456 0.31 22.81 2.50
CA ALA A 456 -0.87 23.47 1.95
C ALA A 456 -2.03 23.57 2.96
N VAL A 457 -2.20 22.56 3.83
CA VAL A 457 -3.24 22.58 4.87
C VAL A 457 -2.92 23.63 5.94
N GLY A 458 -1.67 23.73 6.39
CA GLY A 458 -1.25 24.77 7.32
C GLY A 458 -1.52 26.18 6.79
N VAL A 459 -1.23 26.43 5.51
CA VAL A 459 -1.56 27.67 4.80
C VAL A 459 -3.07 27.96 4.86
N ALA A 460 -3.91 26.97 4.55
CA ALA A 460 -5.36 27.12 4.59
C ALA A 460 -5.91 27.35 6.03
N ARG A 461 -5.36 26.66 7.04
CA ARG A 461 -5.75 26.85 8.46
C ARG A 461 -5.46 28.28 8.90
N VAL A 462 -4.24 28.76 8.67
CA VAL A 462 -3.82 30.11 9.07
C VAL A 462 -4.69 31.18 8.40
N MET A 463 -5.00 31.04 7.10
CA MET A 463 -5.93 31.96 6.42
C MET A 463 -7.34 31.95 7.04
N ALA A 464 -7.85 30.78 7.43
CA ALA A 464 -9.16 30.68 8.07
C ALA A 464 -9.21 31.28 9.49
N LEU A 465 -8.06 31.38 10.17
CA LEU A 465 -7.94 31.98 11.49
C LEU A 465 -7.93 33.50 11.44
N ALA A 466 -7.21 34.07 10.47
CA ALA A 466 -7.14 35.52 10.31
C ALA A 466 -8.46 36.15 9.87
N ASP A 467 -9.42 35.33 9.42
CA ASP A 467 -10.72 35.83 8.99
C ASP A 467 -11.88 34.91 9.38
N ALA A 468 -12.06 34.71 10.69
CA ALA A 468 -13.12 33.86 11.24
C ALA A 468 -14.56 34.29 10.83
N GLN A 469 -14.76 35.50 10.28
CA GLN A 469 -16.05 36.01 9.78
C GLN A 469 -16.05 36.49 8.31
N GLY A 470 -14.96 36.33 7.55
CA GLY A 470 -14.92 36.60 6.10
C GLY A 470 -14.78 38.07 5.65
N GLY A 471 -14.29 38.97 6.50
CA GLY A 471 -14.24 40.42 6.27
C GLY A 471 -12.87 41.05 6.00
N LYS A 472 -11.79 40.65 6.70
CA LYS A 472 -10.46 41.32 6.64
C LYS A 472 -9.32 40.46 7.21
N PRO A 473 -8.70 39.57 6.42
CA PRO A 473 -7.44 38.96 6.84
C PRO A 473 -6.36 40.06 6.81
N ASP A 474 -5.82 40.43 7.96
CA ASP A 474 -4.61 41.27 8.00
C ASP A 474 -3.43 40.38 7.55
N GLY A 475 -3.00 40.53 6.29
CA GLY A 475 -1.99 39.70 5.63
C GLY A 475 -0.66 39.53 6.41
N PRO A 476 -0.11 40.57 7.05
CA PRO A 476 1.10 40.49 7.85
C PRO A 476 1.04 39.49 9.02
N ASP A 477 -0.10 39.36 9.71
CA ASP A 477 -0.24 38.44 10.84
C ASP A 477 -0.37 36.97 10.38
N VAL A 478 -1.06 36.76 9.25
CA VAL A 478 -1.13 35.44 8.56
C VAL A 478 0.28 34.98 8.18
N VAL A 479 1.05 35.84 7.53
CA VAL A 479 2.39 35.50 7.05
C VAL A 479 3.33 35.23 8.22
N LYS A 480 3.28 36.07 9.25
CA LYS A 480 4.08 35.86 10.46
C LYS A 480 3.77 34.52 11.13
N MET A 481 2.50 34.13 11.24
CA MET A 481 2.12 32.83 11.82
C MET A 481 2.62 31.66 10.97
N LEU A 482 2.61 31.77 9.64
CA LEU A 482 3.18 30.76 8.75
C LEU A 482 4.70 30.65 8.88
N GLU A 483 5.41 31.77 8.97
CA GLU A 483 6.86 31.79 9.20
C GLU A 483 7.23 31.19 10.56
N ASP A 484 6.47 31.53 11.60
CA ASP A 484 6.62 30.96 12.95
C ASP A 484 6.42 29.44 12.95
N ASN A 485 5.38 28.96 12.27
CA ASN A 485 5.10 27.53 12.13
C ASN A 485 6.23 26.82 11.38
N LEU A 486 6.69 27.40 10.25
CA LEU A 486 7.80 26.87 9.47
C LEU A 486 9.09 26.73 10.30
N ALA A 487 9.33 27.67 11.21
CA ALA A 487 10.51 27.68 12.07
C ALA A 487 10.41 26.71 13.26
N LYS A 488 9.24 26.63 13.91
CA LYS A 488 9.08 25.97 15.23
C LYS A 488 8.58 24.54 15.14
N VAL A 489 7.59 24.27 14.28
CA VAL A 489 6.92 22.96 14.21
C VAL A 489 7.88 21.81 13.84
N PRO A 490 8.78 21.94 12.84
CA PRO A 490 9.61 20.81 12.41
C PRO A 490 10.46 20.19 13.53
N ALA A 491 10.93 20.99 14.48
CA ALA A 491 11.75 20.54 15.60
C ALA A 491 10.92 19.84 16.70
N ARG A 492 9.60 19.99 16.65
CA ARG A 492 8.66 19.46 17.63
C ARG A 492 7.90 18.23 17.14
N VAL A 493 8.01 17.84 15.88
CA VAL A 493 7.50 16.53 15.42
C VAL A 493 8.40 15.43 15.99
N LEU A 494 7.81 14.46 16.71
CA LEU A 494 8.54 13.55 17.59
C LEU A 494 8.68 12.13 17.03
N SER A 495 7.62 11.58 16.46
CA SER A 495 7.54 10.23 15.89
C SER A 495 8.46 10.04 14.68
N PRO A 496 9.02 8.83 14.47
CA PRO A 496 9.81 8.56 13.27
C PRO A 496 9.04 8.80 11.97
N ALA A 497 7.81 8.30 11.84
CA ALA A 497 6.95 8.54 10.67
C ALA A 497 6.65 10.03 10.47
N GLY A 498 6.36 10.76 11.55
CA GLY A 498 6.11 12.20 11.47
C GLY A 498 7.33 12.94 10.96
N LYS A 499 8.51 12.65 11.51
CA LYS A 499 9.79 13.21 11.06
C LYS A 499 10.09 12.90 9.59
N ALA A 500 9.66 11.75 9.08
CA ALA A 500 9.81 11.40 7.67
C ALA A 500 8.93 12.26 6.74
N LEU A 501 7.74 12.68 7.19
CA LEU A 501 6.85 13.57 6.42
C LEU A 501 7.25 15.05 6.50
N THR A 502 7.92 15.46 7.59
CA THR A 502 8.27 16.87 7.86
C THR A 502 9.00 17.57 6.71
N PRO A 503 10.05 17.00 6.07
CA PRO A 503 10.78 17.68 5.00
C PRO A 503 9.90 18.10 3.82
N GLY A 504 8.96 17.24 3.41
CA GLY A 504 8.04 17.50 2.32
C GLY A 504 7.10 18.66 2.62
N ARG A 505 6.42 18.61 3.79
CA ARG A 505 5.50 19.68 4.21
C ARG A 505 6.20 21.01 4.47
N LYS A 506 7.43 20.94 5.01
CA LYS A 506 8.29 22.13 5.20
C LYS A 506 8.62 22.77 3.85
N ALA A 507 9.07 21.99 2.87
CA ALA A 507 9.45 22.49 1.56
C ALA A 507 8.27 23.13 0.83
N GLU A 508 7.08 22.56 0.96
CA GLU A 508 5.84 23.13 0.40
C GLU A 508 5.50 24.50 1.00
N LEU A 509 5.49 24.61 2.34
CA LEU A 509 5.19 25.88 3.02
C LEU A 509 6.25 26.96 2.72
N ASP A 510 7.52 26.58 2.72
CA ASP A 510 8.65 27.44 2.38
C ASP A 510 8.59 27.94 0.92
N ALA A 511 8.17 27.08 -0.02
CA ALA A 511 7.93 27.49 -1.40
C ALA A 511 6.77 28.50 -1.52
N PHE A 512 5.65 28.25 -0.82
CA PHE A 512 4.52 29.17 -0.78
C PHE A 512 4.93 30.55 -0.25
N LEU A 513 5.62 30.61 0.90
CA LEU A 513 6.05 31.87 1.49
C LEU A 513 7.01 32.67 0.59
N ARG A 514 7.95 31.98 -0.06
CA ARG A 514 8.83 32.63 -1.05
C ARG A 514 8.05 33.22 -2.22
N GLN A 515 7.11 32.46 -2.77
CA GLN A 515 6.30 32.91 -3.90
C GLN A 515 5.42 34.10 -3.52
N LEU A 516 4.77 34.03 -2.35
CA LEU A 516 3.96 35.12 -1.84
C LEU A 516 4.77 36.42 -1.70
N LYS A 517 5.99 36.36 -1.12
CA LYS A 517 6.88 37.53 -1.02
C LYS A 517 7.29 38.07 -2.39
N ALA A 518 7.60 37.19 -3.35
CA ALA A 518 7.98 37.60 -4.69
C ALA A 518 6.83 38.29 -5.45
N GLU A 519 5.59 37.87 -5.23
CA GLU A 519 4.40 38.42 -5.89
C GLU A 519 3.85 39.68 -5.23
N THR A 520 4.25 40.00 -3.99
CA THR A 520 3.69 41.10 -3.19
C THR A 520 4.68 42.19 -2.81
N GLU A 521 5.78 42.33 -3.59
CA GLU A 521 6.85 43.30 -3.29
C GLU A 521 7.36 43.17 -1.85
N ASP A 522 7.70 41.94 -1.44
CA ASP A 522 8.09 41.60 -0.06
C ASP A 522 7.00 41.96 0.96
N LEU A 523 5.76 41.54 0.68
CA LEU A 523 4.56 41.74 1.49
C LEU A 523 4.06 43.19 1.57
N ALA A 524 4.70 44.15 0.90
CA ALA A 524 4.30 45.56 0.91
C ALA A 524 2.95 45.81 0.22
N THR A 525 2.51 44.91 -0.66
CA THR A 525 1.26 45.01 -1.42
C THR A 525 0.22 43.92 -1.08
N LEU A 526 0.47 43.14 -0.01
CA LEU A 526 -0.40 42.05 0.43
C LEU A 526 -1.69 42.53 1.09
#